data_AF-A0A3B9A789-F1
#
_entry.id   AF-A0A3B9A789-F1
#
_cell.length_a   1.000
_cell.length_b   1.000
_cell.length_c   1.000
_cell.angle_alpha   90.00
_cell.angle_beta   90.00
_cell.angle_gamma   90.00
#
_symmetry.space_group_name_H-M   'P 1'
#
loop_
_entity.id
_entity.type
_entity.pdbx_description
1 polymer ?
#
loop_
_entity_poly.entity_id
_entity_poly.type
_entity_poly.pdbx_seq_one_letter_code
_entity_poly.pdbx_strand_id
1 'polypeptide(L)'
;MEKQVEPYHPEYAANRVKSALERVEEELQRALVRWFAEFLEDLTGIAKVTKDEPLPGFLLARLNDQIWWKTWSEKLAEILTSNILSAARAGIQSAGRQLQMKLSWDYIQPAAIEWARQNAGKLVTGILPDVQTGISQIVTAGLSEGKTIYQIRDEIAGLRDDAEQAIFPEWRAARIARTEVIRAHAQ
;
A
#
# COMPACT_ATOMS: atom_id res chain seq x y z
N MET A 1 -52.07 1.16 8.54
CA MET A 1 -50.73 1.20 9.14
C MET A 1 -49.85 2.06 8.26
N GLU A 2 -49.80 3.35 8.55
CA GLU A 2 -48.86 4.27 7.90
C GLU A 2 -47.46 3.93 8.40
N LYS A 3 -46.55 3.54 7.49
CA LYS A 3 -45.13 3.43 7.82
C LYS A 3 -44.64 4.84 8.13
N GLN A 4 -44.42 5.15 9.40
CA GLN A 4 -43.64 6.31 9.81
C GLN A 4 -42.26 6.16 9.17
N VAL A 5 -42.02 6.92 8.11
CA VAL A 5 -40.67 7.09 7.55
C VAL A 5 -39.96 7.99 8.54
N GLU A 6 -39.06 7.40 9.33
CA GLU A 6 -38.17 8.15 10.22
C GLU A 6 -37.51 9.31 9.44
N PRO A 7 -37.53 10.54 9.98
CA PRO A 7 -36.90 11.67 9.31
C PRO A 7 -35.40 11.42 9.16
N TYR A 8 -34.92 11.49 7.93
CA TYR A 8 -33.51 11.29 7.58
C TYR A 8 -32.66 12.38 8.24
N HIS A 9 -31.92 12.03 9.30
CA HIS A 9 -30.99 12.96 9.94
C HIS A 9 -29.67 13.05 9.15
N PRO A 10 -29.19 14.26 8.79
CA PRO A 10 -27.93 14.48 8.08
C PRO A 10 -26.70 13.85 8.76
N GLU A 11 -26.74 13.69 10.08
CA GLU A 11 -25.69 13.07 10.88
C GLU A 11 -25.45 11.60 10.53
N TYR A 12 -26.50 10.85 10.20
CA TYR A 12 -26.35 9.46 9.75
C TYR A 12 -25.63 9.37 8.39
N ALA A 13 -25.81 10.37 7.52
CA ALA A 13 -25.14 10.43 6.23
C ALA A 13 -23.63 10.71 6.41
N ALA A 14 -23.29 11.65 7.30
CA ALA A 14 -21.91 11.99 7.65
C ALA A 14 -21.18 10.83 8.33
N ASN A 15 -21.84 10.16 9.30
CA ASN A 15 -21.28 8.99 9.97
C ASN A 15 -21.02 7.84 9.00
N ARG A 16 -21.92 7.58 8.03
CA ARG A 16 -21.68 6.54 7.00
C ARG A 16 -20.51 6.85 6.08
N VAL A 17 -20.29 8.11 5.71
CA VAL A 17 -19.14 8.52 4.87
C VAL A 17 -17.85 8.37 5.66
N LYS A 18 -17.83 8.84 6.91
CA LYS A 18 -16.69 8.67 7.82
C LYS A 18 -16.32 7.20 7.97
N SER A 19 -17.31 6.34 8.24
CA SER A 19 -17.10 4.89 8.34
C SER A 19 -16.69 4.22 7.02
N ALA A 20 -17.01 4.81 5.86
CA ALA A 20 -16.56 4.29 4.56
C ALA A 20 -15.10 4.68 4.29
N LEU A 21 -14.71 5.91 4.62
CA LEU A 21 -13.32 6.37 4.47
C LEU A 21 -12.39 5.65 5.45
N GLU A 22 -12.80 5.51 6.72
CA GLU A 22 -12.05 4.74 7.72
C GLU A 22 -11.80 3.30 7.26
N ARG A 23 -12.79 2.66 6.61
CA ARG A 23 -12.61 1.33 6.03
C ARG A 23 -11.58 1.31 4.90
N VAL A 24 -11.64 2.27 3.97
CA VAL A 24 -10.65 2.35 2.87
C VAL A 24 -9.26 2.67 3.41
N GLU A 25 -9.15 3.49 4.46
CA GLU A 25 -7.88 3.77 5.15
C GLU A 25 -7.30 2.48 5.76
N GLU A 26 -8.11 1.73 6.50
CA GLU A 26 -7.67 0.45 7.09
C GLU A 26 -7.31 -0.60 6.02
N GLU A 27 -8.11 -0.70 4.96
CA GLU A 27 -7.86 -1.62 3.85
C GLU A 27 -6.54 -1.29 3.14
N LEU A 28 -6.30 -0.01 2.84
CA LEU A 28 -5.07 0.44 2.21
C LEU A 28 -3.86 0.24 3.14
N GLN A 29 -3.96 0.59 4.42
CA GLN A 29 -2.89 0.34 5.39
C GLN A 29 -2.53 -1.15 5.43
N ARG A 30 -3.52 -2.03 5.59
CA ARG A 30 -3.29 -3.48 5.63
C ARG A 30 -2.71 -3.99 4.33
N ALA A 31 -3.17 -3.50 3.19
CA ALA A 31 -2.65 -3.90 1.88
C ALA A 31 -1.19 -3.47 1.69
N LEU A 32 -0.81 -2.28 2.14
CA LEU A 32 0.57 -1.79 2.09
C LEU A 32 1.52 -2.59 3.00
N VAL A 33 1.10 -2.88 4.24
CA VAL A 33 1.88 -3.70 5.17
C VAL A 33 2.02 -5.13 4.62
N ARG A 34 0.93 -5.70 4.11
CA ARG A 34 0.92 -7.02 3.50
C ARG A 34 1.82 -7.09 2.27
N TRP A 35 1.75 -6.08 1.39
CA TRP A 35 2.64 -5.97 0.23
C TRP A 35 4.10 -6.01 0.65
N PHE A 36 4.49 -5.27 1.70
CA PHE A 36 5.87 -5.25 2.17
C PHE A 36 6.28 -6.60 2.78
N ALA A 37 5.40 -7.26 3.53
CA ALA A 37 5.66 -8.60 4.06
C ALA A 37 5.86 -9.64 2.95
N GLU A 38 4.97 -9.67 1.96
CA GLU A 38 5.08 -10.59 0.81
C GLU A 38 6.34 -10.27 -0.02
N PHE A 39 6.70 -8.99 -0.13
CA PHE A 39 7.93 -8.55 -0.79
C PHE A 39 9.19 -9.08 -0.08
N LEU A 40 9.24 -8.97 1.25
CA LEU A 40 10.35 -9.50 2.05
C LEU A 40 10.43 -11.02 1.94
N GLU A 41 9.29 -11.72 2.03
CA GLU A 41 9.24 -13.18 1.91
C GLU A 41 9.78 -13.68 0.55
N ASP A 42 9.44 -13.02 -0.55
CA ASP A 42 9.96 -13.37 -1.89
C ASP A 42 11.43 -12.97 -2.08
N LEU A 43 11.86 -11.86 -1.46
CA LEU A 43 13.25 -11.40 -1.48
C LEU A 43 14.17 -12.36 -0.72
N THR A 44 13.76 -12.81 0.46
CA THR A 44 14.56 -13.71 1.32
C THR A 44 14.37 -15.18 0.97
N GLY A 45 13.29 -15.54 0.26
CA GLY A 45 12.91 -16.91 -0.04
C GLY A 45 12.08 -17.56 1.08
N ILE A 46 11.36 -18.65 0.73
CA ILE A 46 10.41 -19.35 1.62
C ILE A 46 11.12 -19.88 2.88
N ALA A 47 10.50 -19.69 4.05
CA ALA A 47 10.95 -20.15 5.38
C ALA A 47 11.21 -21.66 5.54
N LYS A 48 10.93 -22.50 4.54
CA LYS A 48 11.26 -23.93 4.55
C LYS A 48 12.46 -24.21 3.67
N VAL A 49 13.61 -24.21 4.33
CA VAL A 49 14.89 -24.67 3.79
C VAL A 49 14.78 -26.18 3.49
N THR A 50 14.34 -26.52 2.28
CA THR A 50 14.69 -27.82 1.68
C THR A 50 16.12 -27.72 1.15
N LYS A 51 16.85 -28.85 1.16
CA LYS A 51 18.29 -28.98 0.87
C LYS A 51 18.79 -28.42 -0.48
N ASP A 52 17.90 -27.87 -1.30
CA ASP A 52 18.19 -27.20 -2.56
C ASP A 52 18.11 -25.68 -2.31
N GLU A 53 19.21 -25.12 -1.82
CA GLU A 53 19.33 -23.70 -1.44
C GLU A 53 18.99 -22.74 -2.59
N PRO A 54 18.36 -21.59 -2.32
CA PRO A 54 18.72 -20.39 -3.05
C PRO A 54 20.18 -20.09 -2.66
N LEU A 55 21.11 -20.36 -3.59
CA LEU A 55 22.55 -20.10 -3.44
C LEU A 55 22.80 -18.74 -2.79
N PRO A 56 23.93 -18.49 -2.09
CA PRO A 56 24.31 -17.17 -1.55
C PRO A 56 24.12 -15.98 -2.51
N GLY A 57 24.10 -16.25 -3.82
CA GLY A 57 23.77 -15.29 -4.87
C GLY A 57 22.29 -14.97 -5.08
N PHE A 58 21.31 -15.64 -4.46
CA PHE A 58 19.88 -15.42 -4.73
C PHE A 58 19.40 -14.03 -4.27
N LEU A 59 19.71 -13.66 -3.02
CA LEU A 59 19.39 -12.32 -2.51
C LEU A 59 20.02 -11.24 -3.40
N LEU A 60 21.30 -11.41 -3.73
CA LEU A 60 22.02 -10.49 -4.61
C LEU A 60 21.47 -10.49 -6.04
N ALA A 61 21.03 -11.64 -6.56
CA ALA A 61 20.42 -11.76 -7.87
C ALA A 61 19.08 -11.02 -7.91
N ARG A 62 18.22 -11.18 -6.89
CA ARG A 62 16.96 -10.43 -6.76
C ARG A 62 17.19 -8.93 -6.67
N LEU A 63 18.17 -8.49 -5.87
CA LEU A 63 18.50 -7.06 -5.75
C LEU A 63 18.94 -6.42 -7.06
N ASN A 64 19.57 -7.20 -7.95
CA ASN A 64 19.99 -6.76 -9.27
C ASN A 64 18.96 -7.07 -10.39
N ASP A 65 17.84 -7.73 -10.07
CA ASP A 65 16.82 -8.13 -11.04
C ASP A 65 15.80 -7.00 -11.27
N GLN A 66 15.97 -6.28 -12.38
CA GLN A 66 15.08 -5.19 -12.77
C GLN A 66 13.64 -5.65 -13.05
N ILE A 67 13.45 -6.88 -13.55
CA ILE A 67 12.12 -7.43 -13.86
C ILE A 67 11.38 -7.73 -12.54
N TRP A 68 12.10 -8.26 -11.57
CA TRP A 68 11.57 -8.51 -10.23
C TRP A 68 11.12 -7.21 -9.55
N TRP A 69 11.98 -6.19 -9.53
CA TRP A 69 11.63 -4.86 -9.00
C TRP A 69 10.43 -4.24 -9.71
N LYS A 70 10.37 -4.36 -11.04
CA LYS A 70 9.23 -3.90 -11.84
C LYS A 70 7.93 -4.62 -11.45
N THR A 71 7.99 -5.94 -11.22
CA THR A 71 6.82 -6.74 -10.80
C THR A 71 6.27 -6.24 -9.46
N TRP A 72 7.15 -5.98 -8.48
CA TRP A 72 6.74 -5.46 -7.18
C TRP A 72 6.26 -4.01 -7.21
N SER A 73 6.84 -3.20 -8.10
CA SER A 73 6.38 -1.84 -8.43
C SER A 73 4.94 -1.85 -8.96
N GLU A 74 4.65 -2.74 -9.92
CA GLU A 74 3.32 -2.86 -10.53
C GLU A 74 2.27 -3.32 -9.51
N LYS A 75 2.61 -4.31 -8.67
CA LYS A 75 1.74 -4.73 -7.56
C LYS A 75 1.42 -3.57 -6.60
N LEU A 76 2.42 -2.78 -6.22
CA LEU A 76 2.20 -1.62 -5.35
C LEU A 76 1.32 -0.56 -6.04
N ALA A 77 1.56 -0.30 -7.32
CA ALA A 77 0.77 0.64 -8.11
C ALA A 77 -0.70 0.21 -8.20
N GLU A 78 -0.98 -1.08 -8.35
CA GLU A 78 -2.34 -1.63 -8.38
C GLU A 78 -3.06 -1.49 -7.03
N ILE A 79 -2.38 -1.81 -5.92
CA ILE A 79 -2.90 -1.63 -4.56
C ILE A 79 -3.27 -0.16 -4.32
N LEU A 80 -2.36 0.76 -4.65
CA LEU A 80 -2.59 2.18 -4.47
C LEU A 80 -3.72 2.69 -5.36
N THR A 81 -3.70 2.37 -6.65
CA THR A 81 -4.70 2.85 -7.62
C THR A 81 -6.10 2.39 -7.25
N SER A 82 -6.27 1.12 -6.90
CA SER A 82 -7.58 0.55 -6.54
C SER A 82 -8.17 1.19 -5.28
N ASN A 83 -7.37 1.38 -4.23
CA ASN A 83 -7.82 2.01 -2.99
C ASN A 83 -8.10 3.51 -3.16
N ILE A 84 -7.25 4.22 -3.90
CA ILE A 84 -7.48 5.64 -4.25
C ILE A 84 -8.80 5.80 -5.02
N LEU A 85 -9.09 4.90 -5.97
CA LEU A 85 -10.36 4.91 -6.70
C LEU A 85 -11.57 4.62 -5.81
N SER A 86 -11.45 3.68 -4.88
CA SER A 86 -12.50 3.40 -3.90
C SER A 86 -12.82 4.61 -3.04
N ALA A 87 -11.80 5.34 -2.58
CA ALA A 87 -11.96 6.59 -1.83
C ALA A 87 -12.60 7.70 -2.67
N ALA A 88 -12.15 7.90 -3.91
CA ALA A 88 -12.73 8.88 -4.82
C ALA A 88 -14.21 8.60 -5.11
N ARG A 89 -14.57 7.32 -5.31
CA ARG A 89 -15.97 6.90 -5.49
C ARG A 89 -16.83 7.22 -4.26
N ALA A 90 -16.29 7.02 -3.06
CA ALA A 90 -16.97 7.40 -1.82
C ALA A 90 -17.16 8.93 -1.73
N GLY A 91 -16.15 9.71 -2.15
CA GLY A 91 -16.22 11.17 -2.26
C GLY A 91 -17.34 11.64 -3.17
N ILE A 92 -17.43 11.12 -4.39
CA ILE A 92 -18.49 11.48 -5.35
C ILE A 92 -19.88 11.10 -4.84
N GLN A 93 -20.03 9.95 -4.18
CA GLN A 93 -21.30 9.57 -3.55
C GLN A 93 -21.69 10.50 -2.40
N SER A 94 -20.70 11.06 -1.69
CA SER A 94 -20.92 12.07 -0.65
C SER A 94 -21.33 13.41 -1.27
N ALA A 95 -20.56 13.89 -2.24
CA ALA A 95 -20.81 15.14 -2.95
C ALA A 95 -22.18 15.17 -3.65
N GLY A 96 -22.55 14.09 -4.35
CA GLY A 96 -23.85 13.99 -5.00
C GLY A 96 -25.02 14.09 -4.01
N ARG A 97 -24.87 13.53 -2.82
CA ARG A 97 -25.86 13.67 -1.74
C ARG A 97 -25.94 15.11 -1.22
N GLN A 98 -24.80 15.74 -0.96
CA GLN A 98 -24.74 17.12 -0.46
C GLN A 98 -25.35 18.12 -1.46
N LEU A 99 -25.07 17.93 -2.75
CA LEU A 99 -25.59 18.76 -3.82
C LEU A 99 -27.03 18.41 -4.22
N GLN A 100 -27.61 17.35 -3.65
CA GLN A 100 -28.91 16.79 -4.06
C GLN A 100 -28.97 16.48 -5.57
N MET A 101 -27.83 16.10 -6.15
CA MET A 101 -27.68 15.81 -7.57
C MET A 101 -27.23 14.36 -7.76
N LYS A 102 -27.79 13.70 -8.78
CA LYS A 102 -27.31 12.39 -9.19
C LYS A 102 -26.05 12.56 -10.03
N LEU A 103 -24.90 12.61 -9.36
CA LEU A 103 -23.60 12.50 -10.03
C LEU A 103 -23.44 11.07 -10.56
N SER A 104 -23.21 10.93 -11.85
CA SER A 104 -22.94 9.63 -12.46
C SER A 104 -21.44 9.40 -12.52
N TRP A 105 -21.01 8.30 -11.89
CA TRP A 105 -19.61 7.88 -11.86
C TRP A 105 -19.05 7.68 -13.27
N ASP A 106 -19.85 7.18 -14.22
CA ASP A 106 -19.38 6.85 -15.57
C ASP A 106 -18.81 8.07 -16.33
N TYR A 107 -19.29 9.29 -16.03
CA TYR A 107 -18.74 10.51 -16.62
C TYR A 107 -17.44 10.98 -15.97
N ILE A 108 -17.23 10.67 -14.68
CA ILE A 108 -16.07 11.11 -13.89
C ILE A 108 -14.96 10.05 -13.91
N GLN A 109 -15.33 8.79 -14.09
CA GLN A 109 -14.48 7.61 -14.00
C GLN A 109 -13.20 7.72 -14.84
N PRO A 110 -13.19 8.15 -16.11
CA PRO A 110 -11.96 8.23 -16.89
C PRO A 110 -10.93 9.19 -16.26
N ALA A 111 -11.38 10.36 -15.81
CA ALA A 111 -10.52 11.35 -15.16
C ALA A 111 -10.06 10.86 -13.78
N ALA A 112 -10.94 10.21 -13.02
CA ALA A 112 -10.60 9.63 -11.71
C ALA A 112 -9.58 8.50 -11.83
N ILE A 113 -9.68 7.64 -12.85
CA ILE A 113 -8.70 6.58 -13.13
C ILE A 113 -7.34 7.17 -13.47
N GLU A 114 -7.29 8.15 -14.35
CA GLU A 114 -6.03 8.77 -14.74
C GLU A 114 -5.37 9.49 -13.56
N TRP A 115 -6.15 10.25 -12.80
CA TRP A 115 -5.68 10.89 -11.57
C TRP A 115 -5.17 9.86 -10.55
N ALA A 116 -5.90 8.76 -10.32
CA ALA A 116 -5.50 7.73 -9.38
C ALA A 116 -4.19 7.05 -9.80
N ARG A 117 -4.02 6.73 -11.09
CA ARG A 117 -2.79 6.16 -11.65
C ARG A 117 -1.60 7.10 -11.48
N GLN A 118 -1.77 8.39 -11.75
CA GLN A 118 -0.70 9.37 -11.60
C GLN A 118 -0.26 9.51 -10.14
N ASN A 119 -1.20 9.56 -9.19
CA ASN A 119 -0.87 9.65 -7.76
C ASN A 119 -0.26 8.36 -7.22
N ALA A 120 -0.81 7.20 -7.60
CA ALA A 120 -0.20 5.90 -7.29
C ALA A 120 1.23 5.82 -7.83
N GLY A 121 1.47 6.24 -9.08
CA GLY A 121 2.80 6.30 -9.67
C GLY A 121 3.78 7.16 -8.86
N LYS A 122 3.36 8.35 -8.40
CA LYS A 122 4.18 9.21 -7.52
C LYS A 122 4.54 8.53 -6.20
N LEU A 123 3.58 7.87 -5.56
CA LEU A 123 3.81 7.15 -4.31
C LEU A 123 4.77 5.98 -4.51
N VAL A 124 4.61 5.20 -5.58
CA VAL A 124 5.53 4.12 -5.94
C VAL A 124 6.95 4.67 -6.13
N THR A 125 7.11 5.78 -6.85
CA THR A 125 8.43 6.42 -7.03
C THR A 125 9.05 6.95 -5.74
N GLY A 126 8.26 7.16 -4.68
CA GLY A 126 8.77 7.54 -3.36
C GLY A 126 9.03 6.34 -2.45
N ILE A 127 8.23 5.27 -2.53
CA ILE A 127 8.34 4.09 -1.65
C ILE A 127 9.46 3.15 -2.14
N LEU A 128 9.50 2.86 -3.43
CA LEU A 128 10.34 1.79 -3.97
C LEU A 128 11.84 2.09 -3.86
N PRO A 129 12.32 3.30 -4.20
CA PRO A 129 13.74 3.66 -4.01
C PRO A 129 14.18 3.64 -2.54
N ASP A 130 13.29 4.02 -1.61
CA ASP A 130 13.58 3.94 -0.17
C ASP A 130 13.75 2.48 0.25
N VAL A 131 12.85 1.59 -0.20
CA VAL A 131 12.92 0.15 0.07
C VAL A 131 14.21 -0.46 -0.49
N GLN A 132 14.53 -0.15 -1.75
CA GLN A 132 15.76 -0.62 -2.40
C GLN A 132 17.01 -0.12 -1.68
N THR A 133 17.03 1.16 -1.30
CA THR A 133 18.15 1.79 -0.58
C THR A 133 18.34 1.15 0.79
N GLY A 134 17.27 1.01 1.56
CA GLY A 134 17.32 0.42 2.91
C GLY A 134 17.86 -1.01 2.87
N ILE A 135 17.38 -1.85 1.93
CA ILE A 135 17.88 -3.22 1.82
C ILE A 135 19.35 -3.23 1.39
N SER A 136 19.73 -2.41 0.42
CA SER A 136 21.11 -2.33 -0.05
C SER A 136 22.07 -1.90 1.06
N GLN A 137 21.64 -1.01 1.96
CA GLN A 137 22.39 -0.60 3.13
C GLN A 137 22.60 -1.77 4.11
N ILE A 138 21.55 -2.54 4.42
CA ILE A 138 21.65 -3.73 5.29
C ILE A 138 22.62 -4.74 4.71
N VAL A 139 22.51 -5.04 3.40
CA VAL A 139 23.42 -5.97 2.72
C VAL A 139 24.86 -5.46 2.78
N THR A 140 25.09 -4.18 2.46
CA THR A 140 26.44 -3.60 2.43
C THR A 140 27.06 -3.56 3.83
N ALA A 141 26.29 -3.15 4.84
CA ALA A 141 26.72 -3.13 6.24
C ALA A 141 27.06 -4.54 6.73
N GLY A 142 26.17 -5.52 6.50
CA GLY A 142 26.43 -6.90 6.90
C GLY A 142 27.64 -7.52 6.22
N LEU A 143 27.83 -7.29 4.92
CA LEU A 143 29.04 -7.74 4.22
C LEU A 143 30.31 -7.08 4.78
N SER A 144 30.25 -5.79 5.15
CA SER A 144 31.39 -5.05 5.73
C SER A 144 31.72 -5.54 7.15
N GLU A 145 30.71 -5.96 7.90
CA GLU A 145 30.83 -6.56 9.24
C GLU A 145 31.29 -8.03 9.22
N GLY A 146 31.42 -8.63 8.03
CA GLY A 146 31.78 -10.04 7.88
C GLY A 146 30.62 -11.01 8.17
N LYS A 147 29.38 -10.54 8.18
CA LYS A 147 28.19 -11.39 8.31
C LYS A 147 28.08 -12.32 7.10
N THR A 148 27.59 -13.52 7.35
CA THR A 148 27.21 -14.46 6.29
C THR A 148 25.94 -13.99 5.58
N ILE A 149 25.75 -14.40 4.32
CA ILE A 149 24.51 -14.10 3.59
C ILE A 149 23.26 -14.59 4.32
N TYR A 150 23.34 -15.69 5.07
CA TYR A 150 22.22 -16.18 5.88
C TYR A 150 21.86 -15.23 7.01
N GLN A 151 22.85 -14.68 7.72
CA GLN A 151 22.60 -13.69 8.78
C GLN A 151 21.98 -12.41 8.21
N ILE A 152 22.48 -11.93 7.07
CA ILE A 152 21.92 -10.76 6.38
C ILE A 152 20.48 -11.03 5.94
N ARG A 153 20.22 -12.21 5.39
CA ARG A 153 18.86 -12.63 4.99
C ARG A 153 17.92 -12.66 6.19
N ASP A 154 18.36 -13.24 7.31
CA ASP A 154 17.53 -13.36 8.51
C ASP A 154 17.27 -11.96 9.12
N GLU A 155 18.23 -11.04 9.05
CA GLU A 155 18.07 -9.62 9.41
C GLU A 155 17.02 -8.93 8.51
N ILE A 156 17.10 -9.13 7.19
CA ILE A 156 16.10 -8.59 6.23
C ILE A 156 14.71 -9.20 6.47
N ALA A 157 14.62 -10.49 6.75
CA ALA A 157 13.35 -11.16 7.08
C ALA A 157 12.73 -10.59 8.37
N GLY A 158 13.57 -10.24 9.34
CA GLY A 158 13.18 -9.62 10.62
C GLY A 158 12.64 -8.19 10.49
N LEU A 159 12.86 -7.49 9.38
CA LEU A 159 12.36 -6.12 9.14
C LEU A 159 10.84 -5.99 9.20
N ARG A 160 10.12 -7.11 9.03
CA ARG A 160 8.67 -7.15 9.20
C ARG A 160 8.26 -6.91 10.65
N ASP A 161 9.00 -7.52 11.58
CA ASP A 161 8.61 -7.62 13.00
C ASP A 161 9.30 -6.56 13.86
N ASP A 162 10.36 -5.92 13.35
CA ASP A 162 11.08 -4.85 14.03
C ASP A 162 10.53 -3.46 13.62
N ALA A 163 9.72 -2.87 14.49
CA ALA A 163 9.13 -1.54 14.26
C ALA A 163 10.17 -0.39 14.25
N GLU A 164 11.36 -0.58 14.83
CA GLU A 164 12.43 0.42 14.87
C GLU A 164 13.37 0.33 13.66
N GLN A 165 13.50 -0.88 13.07
CA GLN A 165 14.37 -1.12 11.91
C GLN A 165 13.60 -1.27 10.59
N ALA A 166 12.26 -1.32 10.61
CA ALA A 166 11.45 -1.48 9.42
C ALA A 166 11.69 -0.34 8.41
N ILE A 167 12.16 -0.71 7.21
CA ILE A 167 12.33 0.20 6.07
C ILE A 167 10.98 0.80 5.63
N PHE A 168 9.91 0.03 5.85
CA PHE A 168 8.53 0.45 5.59
C PHE A 168 7.64 0.14 6.81
N PRO A 169 7.70 0.99 7.85
CA PRO A 169 7.02 0.73 9.11
C PRO A 169 5.51 0.95 9.00
N GLU A 170 4.73 0.31 9.88
CA GLU A 170 3.27 0.39 9.87
C GLU A 170 2.75 1.84 9.97
N TRP A 171 3.38 2.69 10.77
CA TRP A 171 2.98 4.10 10.88
C TRP A 171 3.12 4.85 9.54
N ARG A 172 4.09 4.47 8.69
CA ARG A 172 4.27 5.05 7.36
C ARG A 172 3.14 4.59 6.44
N ALA A 173 2.78 3.31 6.49
CA ALA A 173 1.63 2.77 5.76
C ALA A 173 0.32 3.47 6.17
N ALA A 174 0.08 3.65 7.47
CA ALA A 174 -1.09 4.36 7.99
C ALA A 174 -1.12 5.83 7.55
N ARG A 175 0.03 6.52 7.58
CA ARG A 175 0.12 7.91 7.13
C ARG A 175 -0.16 8.06 5.64
N ILE A 176 0.36 7.15 4.81
CA ILE A 176 0.06 7.12 3.37
C ILE A 176 -1.43 6.87 3.18
N ALA A 177 -1.99 5.84 3.81
CA ALA A 177 -3.40 5.49 3.68
C ALA A 177 -4.31 6.68 4.00
N ARG A 178 -4.13 7.29 5.17
CA ARG A 178 -4.89 8.47 5.59
C ARG A 178 -4.75 9.65 4.64
N THR A 179 -3.53 9.96 4.22
CA THR A 179 -3.27 11.11 3.33
C THR A 179 -3.96 10.94 1.98
N GLU A 180 -3.86 9.75 1.40
CA GLU A 180 -4.33 9.48 0.05
C GLU A 180 -5.83 9.25 0.00
N VAL A 181 -6.43 8.63 1.02
CA VAL A 181 -7.89 8.52 1.13
C VAL A 181 -8.53 9.90 1.30
N ILE A 182 -7.99 10.76 2.17
CA ILE A 182 -8.48 12.13 2.35
C ILE A 182 -8.35 12.92 1.04
N ARG A 183 -7.20 12.84 0.37
CA ARG A 183 -6.99 13.52 -0.93
C ARG A 183 -7.96 13.05 -1.99
N ALA A 184 -8.15 11.74 -2.12
CA ALA A 184 -9.05 11.15 -3.11
C ALA A 184 -10.51 11.50 -2.84
N HIS A 185 -10.92 11.55 -1.57
CA HIS A 185 -12.26 11.99 -1.19
C HIS A 185 -12.52 13.47 -1.48
N ALA A 186 -11.48 14.31 -1.45
CA ALA A 186 -11.59 15.76 -1.64
C ALA A 186 -11.53 16.20 -3.12
N GLN A 187 -11.29 15.28 -4.07
CA GLN A 187 -11.37 15.53 -5.51
C GLN A 187 -12.81 15.39 -6.03
#